data_AF-A0A966FLR6-F1
#
_entry.id   AF-A0A966FLR6-F1
#
_cell.length_a   1.000
_cell.length_b   1.000
_cell.length_c   1.000
_cell.angle_alpha   90.00
_cell.angle_beta   90.00
_cell.angle_gamma   90.00
#
_symmetry.space_group_name_H-M   'P 1'
#
loop_
_entity.id
_entity.type
_entity.pdbx_description
1 polymer ?
#
loop_
_entity_poly.entity_id
_entity_poly.type
_entity_poly.pdbx_seq_one_letter_code
_entity_poly.pdbx_strand_id
1 'polypeptide(L)'
;MRFVKCSNHNITFLVIFLSMILSSCSLTNKKLIVMREQGSFAIGGTVVINSGVFNPYKPMPEGQRFHGDHAYVFYQIPIKARKYPLVMWHGYGQFSKTWETTPDGREGFQNIFLRRNFTVYVIDQPRRGNAGRSTIISNIMPTPDEQQWFGTFRLGIWPNYFDGVQFSRDSAT
;
A
#
# COMPACT_ATOMS: atom_id res chain seq x y z
N MET A 1 50.06 52.05 -16.89
CA MET A 1 48.70 51.46 -16.95
C MET A 1 48.85 49.99 -17.36
N ARG A 2 48.81 49.05 -16.41
CA ARG A 2 48.96 47.60 -16.69
C ARG A 2 47.57 47.00 -16.87
N PHE A 3 47.26 46.52 -18.08
CA PHE A 3 46.05 45.74 -18.34
C PHE A 3 46.24 44.32 -17.81
N VAL A 4 45.44 43.94 -16.81
CA VAL A 4 45.35 42.56 -16.33
C VAL A 4 44.58 41.76 -17.38
N LYS A 5 45.25 40.84 -18.07
CA LYS A 5 44.61 39.88 -18.98
C LYS A 5 43.83 38.88 -18.12
N CYS A 6 42.50 39.01 -18.10
CA CYS A 6 41.62 38.04 -17.47
C CYS A 6 41.69 36.72 -18.27
N SER A 7 42.04 35.62 -17.61
CA SER A 7 42.23 34.31 -18.24
C SER A 7 40.88 33.69 -18.62
N ASN A 8 40.68 33.40 -19.91
CA ASN A 8 39.48 32.76 -20.45
C ASN A 8 39.21 31.37 -19.83
N HIS A 9 40.22 30.71 -19.26
CA HIS A 9 40.07 29.39 -18.60
C HIS A 9 39.15 29.44 -17.37
N ASN A 10 39.15 30.54 -16.62
CA ASN A 10 38.31 30.67 -15.42
C ASN A 10 36.82 30.77 -15.78
N ILE A 11 36.51 31.35 -16.95
CA ILE A 11 35.14 31.46 -17.46
C ILE A 11 34.67 30.09 -17.97
N THR A 12 35.53 29.33 -18.66
CA THR A 12 35.17 28.00 -19.16
C THR A 12 34.90 27.01 -18.02
N PHE A 13 35.72 27.03 -16.96
CA PHE A 13 35.50 26.19 -15.78
C PHE A 13 34.20 26.53 -15.04
N LEU A 14 33.86 27.82 -14.92
CA LEU A 14 32.62 28.26 -14.27
C LEU A 14 31.37 27.82 -15.06
N VAL A 15 31.42 27.86 -16.39
CA VAL A 15 30.31 27.42 -17.26
C VAL A 15 30.11 25.90 -17.20
N ILE A 16 31.18 25.11 -17.16
CA ILE A 16 31.10 23.65 -17.02
C ILE A 16 30.51 23.28 -15.65
N PHE A 17 30.96 23.94 -14.57
CA PHE A 17 30.46 23.71 -13.21
C PHE A 17 28.97 24.09 -13.07
N LEU A 18 28.54 25.19 -13.69
CA LEU A 18 27.13 25.62 -13.71
C LEU A 18 26.24 24.64 -14.51
N SER A 19 26.76 24.04 -15.58
CA SER A 19 26.02 23.02 -16.36
C SER A 19 25.83 21.70 -15.60
N MET A 20 26.79 21.31 -14.75
CA MET A 20 26.66 20.13 -13.89
C MET A 20 25.64 20.32 -12.76
N ILE A 21 25.51 21.54 -12.22
CA ILE A 21 24.51 21.87 -11.20
C ILE A 21 23.08 21.81 -11.77
N LEU A 22 22.88 22.19 -13.05
CA LEU A 22 21.57 22.19 -13.70
C LEU A 22 21.07 20.78 -14.09
N SER A 23 21.94 19.77 -14.19
CA SER A 23 21.52 18.39 -14.52
C SER A 23 21.01 17.57 -13.33
N SER A 24 21.08 18.07 -12.09
CA SER A 24 20.70 17.29 -10.89
C SER A 24 19.26 17.49 -10.42
N CYS A 25 18.44 18.26 -11.14
CA CYS A 25 17.02 18.44 -10.82
C CYS A 25 16.13 17.66 -11.80
N SER A 26 16.17 16.32 -11.71
CA SER A 26 15.02 15.53 -12.19
C SER A 26 13.93 15.60 -11.13
N LEU A 27 13.16 16.69 -11.12
CA LEU A 27 11.89 16.70 -10.41
C LEU A 27 11.02 15.65 -11.11
N THR A 28 10.79 14.50 -10.45
CA THR A 28 9.78 13.56 -10.92
C THR A 28 8.45 14.30 -10.93
N ASN A 29 8.01 14.74 -12.11
CA ASN A 29 6.77 15.47 -12.32
C ASN A 29 5.61 14.47 -12.19
N LYS A 30 5.43 13.91 -10.99
CA LYS A 30 4.35 12.97 -10.68
C LYS A 30 3.06 13.76 -10.72
N LYS A 31 2.31 13.58 -11.80
CA LYS A 31 0.98 14.18 -11.99
C LYS A 31 0.12 13.94 -10.76
N LEU A 32 -0.40 15.03 -10.20
CA LEU A 32 -1.30 15.04 -9.05
C LEU A 32 -2.49 14.08 -9.28
N ILE A 33 -2.87 13.38 -8.23
CA ILE A 33 -4.10 12.59 -8.21
C ILE A 33 -5.20 13.49 -7.64
N VAL A 34 -6.15 13.88 -8.49
CA VAL A 34 -7.32 14.66 -8.08
C VAL A 34 -8.50 13.70 -7.91
N MET A 35 -9.00 13.60 -6.68
CA MET A 35 -10.09 12.70 -6.32
C MET A 35 -11.39 13.47 -6.19
N ARG A 36 -12.49 12.81 -6.59
CA ARG A 36 -13.85 13.27 -6.31
C ARG A 36 -14.24 12.93 -4.88
N GLU A 37 -13.89 11.72 -4.44
CA GLU A 37 -14.37 11.14 -3.19
C GLU A 37 -13.42 10.03 -2.73
N GLN A 38 -13.29 9.86 -1.42
CA GLN A 38 -12.67 8.70 -0.81
C GLN A 38 -13.35 8.38 0.52
N GLY A 39 -13.29 7.12 0.94
CA GLY A 39 -13.88 6.71 2.20
C GLY A 39 -13.63 5.24 2.48
N SER A 40 -14.33 4.72 3.50
CA SER A 40 -14.29 3.30 3.81
C SER A 40 -15.62 2.83 4.40
N PHE A 41 -15.87 1.52 4.30
CA PHE A 41 -17.04 0.86 4.87
C PHE A 41 -16.77 -0.62 5.11
N ALA A 42 -17.57 -1.24 5.98
CA ALA A 42 -17.62 -2.69 6.15
C ALA A 42 -18.71 -3.28 5.25
N ILE A 43 -18.51 -4.49 4.72
CA ILE A 43 -19.49 -5.20 3.88
C ILE A 43 -19.60 -6.68 4.28
N GLY A 44 -20.81 -7.21 4.20
CA GLY A 44 -21.11 -8.60 4.53
C GLY A 44 -21.02 -8.84 6.04
N GLY A 45 -20.53 -10.03 6.40
CA GLY A 45 -20.42 -10.47 7.78
C GLY A 45 -21.63 -11.23 8.29
N THR A 46 -21.52 -11.68 9.54
CA THR A 46 -22.56 -12.42 10.25
C THR A 46 -22.76 -11.84 11.65
N VAL A 47 -23.86 -12.23 12.28
CA VAL A 47 -24.23 -11.81 13.64
C VAL A 47 -24.39 -13.04 14.50
N VAL A 48 -23.53 -13.18 15.51
CA VAL A 48 -23.72 -14.17 16.58
C VAL A 48 -24.68 -13.57 17.59
N ILE A 49 -25.70 -14.32 17.97
CA ILE A 49 -26.73 -13.88 18.92
C ILE A 49 -26.66 -14.79 20.15
N ASN A 50 -26.48 -14.19 21.31
CA ASN A 50 -26.62 -14.91 22.57
C ASN A 50 -28.09 -14.98 22.95
N SER A 51 -28.55 -16.18 23.31
CA SER A 51 -29.92 -16.38 23.78
C SER A 51 -30.24 -15.55 25.03
N GLY A 52 -31.53 -15.23 25.23
CA GLY A 52 -32.01 -14.44 26.36
C GLY A 52 -32.34 -12.99 25.98
N VAL A 53 -32.47 -12.13 26.99
CA VAL A 53 -32.88 -10.72 26.85
C VAL A 53 -31.82 -9.82 27.49
N PHE A 54 -31.35 -8.83 26.74
CA PHE A 54 -30.36 -7.88 27.22
C PHE A 54 -30.95 -7.00 28.33
N ASN A 55 -30.25 -6.94 29.47
CA ASN A 55 -30.59 -6.04 30.58
C ASN A 55 -29.53 -4.93 30.67
N PRO A 56 -29.86 -3.66 30.38
CA PRO A 56 -28.88 -2.56 30.43
C PRO A 56 -28.37 -2.26 31.84
N TYR A 57 -29.11 -2.65 32.89
CA TYR A 57 -28.70 -2.47 34.29
C TYR A 57 -27.85 -3.63 34.83
N LYS A 58 -27.79 -4.74 34.09
CA LYS A 58 -26.93 -5.89 34.37
C LYS A 58 -26.35 -6.40 33.06
N PRO A 59 -25.31 -5.74 32.51
CA PRO A 59 -24.81 -5.95 31.15
C PRO A 59 -24.05 -7.27 31.01
N MET A 60 -24.82 -8.36 31.03
CA MET A 60 -24.37 -9.73 30.85
C MET A 60 -24.56 -10.16 29.38
N PRO A 61 -23.98 -11.29 28.94
CA PRO A 61 -23.98 -11.67 27.53
C PRO A 61 -25.36 -11.97 26.93
N GLU A 62 -26.39 -12.23 27.73
CA GLU A 62 -27.72 -12.63 27.27
C GLU A 62 -28.35 -11.56 26.37
N GLY A 63 -28.96 -12.00 25.26
CA GLY A 63 -29.58 -11.12 24.27
C GLY A 63 -28.60 -10.21 23.52
N GLN A 64 -27.31 -10.22 23.82
CA GLN A 64 -26.31 -9.44 23.09
C GLN A 64 -26.05 -10.01 21.69
N ARG A 65 -25.61 -9.13 20.81
CA ARG A 65 -25.26 -9.43 19.42
C ARG A 65 -23.80 -9.11 19.16
N PHE A 66 -23.12 -10.01 18.46
CA PHE A 66 -21.75 -9.82 18.02
C PHE A 66 -21.70 -9.81 16.49
N HIS A 67 -21.50 -8.64 15.90
CA HIS A 67 -21.29 -8.47 14.47
C HIS A 67 -19.82 -8.72 14.13
N GLY A 68 -19.54 -9.65 13.22
CA GLY A 68 -18.17 -10.01 12.83
C GLY A 68 -18.12 -10.62 11.43
N ASP A 69 -16.93 -11.05 11.01
CA ASP A 69 -16.65 -11.65 9.69
C ASP A 69 -17.04 -10.77 8.49
N HIS A 70 -17.14 -9.45 8.68
CA HIS A 70 -17.24 -8.49 7.59
C HIS A 70 -15.92 -8.39 6.84
N ALA A 71 -15.95 -7.98 5.57
CA ALA A 71 -14.78 -7.42 4.91
C ALA A 71 -14.70 -5.92 5.19
N TYR A 72 -13.48 -5.37 5.20
CA TYR A 72 -13.24 -3.94 5.21
C TYR A 72 -12.92 -3.48 3.79
N VAL A 73 -13.42 -2.31 3.41
CA VAL A 73 -13.21 -1.72 2.08
C VAL A 73 -12.74 -0.28 2.24
N PHE A 74 -11.60 0.06 1.65
CA PHE A 74 -11.20 1.45 1.39
C PHE A 74 -11.39 1.75 -0.10
N TYR A 75 -11.99 2.89 -0.43
CA TYR A 75 -12.25 3.26 -1.81
C TYR A 75 -11.78 4.67 -2.15
N GLN A 76 -11.39 4.85 -3.41
CA GLN A 76 -11.05 6.15 -3.98
C GLN A 76 -11.66 6.28 -5.37
N ILE A 77 -12.31 7.42 -5.62
CA ILE A 77 -12.98 7.73 -6.88
C ILE A 77 -12.29 8.94 -7.53
N PRO A 78 -11.71 8.81 -8.73
CA PRO A 78 -11.12 9.94 -9.44
C PRO A 78 -12.21 10.81 -10.09
N ILE A 79 -11.89 12.08 -10.35
CA ILE A 79 -12.82 13.05 -10.95
C ILE A 79 -13.38 12.62 -12.32
N LYS A 80 -12.63 11.83 -13.09
CA LYS A 80 -13.00 11.34 -14.43
C LYS A 80 -13.14 9.82 -14.45
N ALA A 81 -13.79 9.26 -13.43
CA ALA A 81 -13.91 7.81 -13.25
C ALA A 81 -14.46 7.09 -14.49
N ARG A 82 -13.79 5.98 -14.84
CA ARG A 82 -14.27 5.00 -15.80
C ARG A 82 -15.55 4.33 -15.27
N LYS A 83 -16.33 3.77 -16.20
CA LYS A 83 -17.60 3.10 -15.90
C LYS A 83 -17.47 1.95 -14.89
N TYR A 84 -16.41 1.14 -15.01
CA TYR A 84 -16.22 -0.04 -14.18
C TYR A 84 -15.08 0.15 -13.18
N PRO A 85 -15.31 -0.12 -11.88
CA PRO A 85 -14.27 -0.05 -10.86
C PRO A 85 -13.37 -1.29 -10.87
N LEU A 86 -12.25 -1.22 -10.15
CA LEU A 86 -11.39 -2.35 -9.84
C LEU A 86 -11.52 -2.71 -8.36
N VAL A 87 -11.79 -3.98 -8.08
CA VAL A 87 -11.79 -4.54 -6.71
C VAL A 87 -10.50 -5.33 -6.53
N MET A 88 -9.67 -4.92 -5.57
CA MET A 88 -8.35 -5.48 -5.33
C MET A 88 -8.39 -6.35 -4.08
N TRP A 89 -8.34 -7.67 -4.27
CA TRP A 89 -8.43 -8.68 -3.22
C TRP A 89 -7.05 -9.35 -3.04
N HIS A 90 -6.45 -9.17 -1.86
CA HIS A 90 -5.15 -9.76 -1.51
C HIS A 90 -5.19 -11.29 -1.33
N GLY A 91 -4.01 -11.92 -1.28
CA GLY A 91 -3.86 -13.36 -1.04
C GLY A 91 -3.66 -13.75 0.43
N TYR A 92 -3.21 -14.99 0.65
CA TYR A 92 -2.92 -15.54 1.98
C TYR A 92 -1.85 -14.73 2.73
N GLY A 93 -1.97 -14.66 4.06
CA GLY A 93 -1.01 -13.96 4.95
C GLY A 93 -0.94 -12.44 4.81
N GLN A 94 -1.48 -11.88 3.73
CA GLN A 94 -1.41 -10.46 3.39
C GLN A 94 -2.73 -9.72 3.71
N PHE A 95 -2.78 -8.43 3.40
CA PHE A 95 -3.93 -7.52 3.53
C PHE A 95 -3.86 -6.43 2.43
N SER A 96 -4.64 -5.35 2.53
CA SER A 96 -4.69 -4.22 1.58
C SER A 96 -3.32 -3.79 1.04
N LYS A 97 -2.30 -3.82 1.91
CA LYS A 97 -0.92 -3.44 1.63
C LYS A 97 -0.30 -4.08 0.38
N THR A 98 -0.79 -5.25 -0.05
CA THR A 98 -0.39 -5.88 -1.33
C THR A 98 -0.49 -4.92 -2.53
N TRP A 99 -1.49 -4.02 -2.52
CA TRP A 99 -1.80 -3.15 -3.66
C TRP A 99 -1.40 -1.69 -3.45
N GLU A 100 -0.99 -1.33 -2.24
CA GLU A 100 -0.54 0.00 -1.86
C GLU A 100 0.93 0.21 -2.27
N THR A 101 1.67 1.13 -1.64
CA THR A 101 3.11 1.34 -1.92
C THR A 101 3.90 0.03 -1.87
N THR A 102 4.71 -0.23 -2.89
CA THR A 102 5.60 -1.41 -2.97
C THR A 102 6.62 -1.41 -1.83
N PRO A 103 7.22 -2.57 -1.48
CA PRO A 103 8.22 -2.65 -0.42
C PRO A 103 9.42 -1.70 -0.62
N ASP A 104 9.82 -1.46 -1.87
CA ASP A 104 10.90 -0.54 -2.25
C ASP A 104 10.43 0.91 -2.48
N GLY A 105 9.23 1.28 -2.01
CA GLY A 105 8.77 2.68 -1.99
C GLY A 105 8.18 3.21 -3.29
N ARG A 106 8.17 2.44 -4.38
CA ARG A 106 7.42 2.80 -5.61
C ARG A 106 5.91 2.73 -5.37
N GLU A 107 5.15 3.38 -6.25
CA GLU A 107 3.69 3.28 -6.22
C GLU A 107 3.22 1.87 -6.60
N GLY A 108 2.25 1.35 -5.86
CA GLY A 108 1.53 0.15 -6.27
C GLY A 108 0.26 0.44 -7.06
N PHE A 109 -0.52 -0.61 -7.24
CA PHE A 109 -1.67 -0.62 -8.12
C PHE A 109 -2.79 0.32 -7.68
N GLN A 110 -2.98 0.54 -6.39
CA GLN A 110 -3.94 1.51 -5.86
C GLN A 110 -3.75 2.89 -6.52
N ASN A 111 -2.55 3.46 -6.44
CA ASN A 111 -2.26 4.79 -7.00
C ASN A 111 -2.14 4.77 -8.52
N ILE A 112 -1.56 3.72 -9.10
CA ILE A 112 -1.38 3.59 -10.56
C ILE A 112 -2.74 3.57 -11.26
N PHE A 113 -3.69 2.75 -10.79
CA PHE A 113 -5.01 2.64 -11.42
C PHE A 113 -5.90 3.83 -11.13
N LEU A 114 -5.82 4.41 -9.93
CA LEU A 114 -6.51 5.65 -9.60
C LEU A 114 -6.11 6.78 -10.56
N ARG A 115 -4.79 6.94 -10.83
CA ARG A 115 -4.29 7.92 -11.82
C ARG A 115 -4.73 7.62 -13.25
N ARG A 116 -5.04 6.35 -13.56
CA ARG A 116 -5.60 5.91 -14.85
C ARG A 116 -7.13 6.02 -14.91
N ASN A 117 -7.71 6.78 -13.98
CA ASN A 117 -9.13 7.07 -13.85
C ASN A 117 -10.00 5.85 -13.51
N PHE A 118 -9.45 4.80 -12.90
CA PHE A 118 -10.28 3.76 -12.31
C PHE A 118 -10.70 4.16 -10.90
N THR A 119 -11.98 3.95 -10.58
CA THR A 119 -12.38 3.81 -9.18
C THR A 119 -11.72 2.55 -8.64
N VAL A 120 -11.09 2.63 -7.47
CA VAL A 120 -10.42 1.50 -6.82
C VAL A 120 -11.11 1.20 -5.50
N TYR A 121 -11.36 -0.09 -5.25
CA TYR A 121 -11.80 -0.63 -3.96
C TYR A 121 -10.72 -1.62 -3.50
N VAL A 122 -10.01 -1.29 -2.43
CA VAL A 122 -9.01 -2.16 -1.81
C VAL A 122 -9.64 -2.80 -0.59
N ILE A 123 -9.64 -4.13 -0.53
CA ILE A 123 -10.35 -4.85 0.51
C ILE A 123 -9.40 -5.59 1.44
N ASP A 124 -9.75 -5.63 2.72
CA ASP A 124 -9.27 -6.66 3.65
C ASP A 124 -10.36 -7.72 3.76
N GLN A 125 -10.04 -8.96 3.42
CA GLN A 125 -10.99 -10.06 3.54
C GLN A 125 -11.33 -10.34 5.01
N PRO A 126 -12.47 -11.00 5.31
CA PRO A 126 -12.87 -11.29 6.68
C PRO A 126 -11.75 -11.91 7.52
N ARG A 127 -11.64 -11.45 8.77
CA ARG A 127 -10.68 -11.93 9.79
C ARG A 127 -9.23 -11.56 9.51
N ARG A 128 -8.98 -10.52 8.70
CA ARG A 128 -7.63 -10.05 8.33
C ARG A 128 -7.56 -8.52 8.38
N GLY A 129 -6.41 -7.97 8.80
CA GLY A 129 -6.18 -6.52 8.78
C GLY A 129 -7.26 -5.75 9.54
N ASN A 130 -7.83 -4.73 8.90
CA ASN A 130 -8.91 -3.92 9.48
C ASN A 130 -10.23 -4.71 9.65
N ALA A 131 -10.37 -5.86 8.97
CA ALA A 131 -11.49 -6.79 9.10
C ALA A 131 -11.27 -7.86 10.20
N GLY A 132 -10.47 -7.55 11.22
CA GLY A 132 -10.05 -8.51 12.25
C GLY A 132 -11.12 -9.01 13.22
N ARG A 133 -12.34 -8.45 13.20
CA ARG A 133 -13.42 -8.83 14.12
C ARG A 133 -14.05 -10.17 13.71
N SER A 134 -13.43 -11.27 14.12
CA SER A 134 -13.89 -12.62 13.79
C SER A 134 -15.01 -13.11 14.71
N THR A 135 -15.92 -13.92 14.16
CA THR A 135 -16.92 -14.65 14.96
C THR A 135 -16.45 -16.02 15.45
N ILE A 136 -15.24 -16.43 15.06
CA ILE A 136 -14.60 -17.65 15.56
C ILE A 136 -13.32 -17.30 16.31
N ILE A 137 -12.98 -18.16 17.27
CA ILE A 137 -11.72 -18.05 18.01
C ILE A 137 -10.57 -18.45 17.09
N SER A 138 -9.46 -17.71 17.16
CA SER A 138 -8.21 -18.03 16.46
C SER A 138 -7.03 -17.68 17.36
N ASN A 139 -6.01 -18.54 17.35
CA ASN A 139 -4.75 -18.31 18.05
C ASN A 139 -3.71 -17.77 17.05
N ILE A 140 -3.08 -16.66 17.38
CA ILE A 140 -2.00 -16.08 16.57
C ILE A 140 -0.67 -16.49 17.18
N MET A 141 0.01 -17.44 16.54
CA MET A 141 1.32 -17.92 16.96
C MET A 141 2.42 -17.28 16.09
N PRO A 142 3.33 -16.47 16.66
CA PRO A 142 4.45 -15.94 15.90
C PRO A 142 5.38 -17.10 15.51
N THR A 143 5.47 -17.38 14.21
CA THR A 143 6.31 -18.44 13.66
C THR A 143 7.42 -17.80 12.82
N PRO A 144 8.71 -18.00 13.14
CA PRO A 144 9.81 -17.53 12.30
C PRO A 144 9.93 -18.34 11.00
N ASP A 145 9.14 -17.98 9.98
CA ASP A 145 9.03 -18.71 8.71
C ASP A 145 9.35 -17.83 7.47
N GLU A 146 9.95 -16.66 7.66
CA GLU A 146 10.18 -15.69 6.58
C GLU A 146 11.05 -16.23 5.43
N GLN A 147 12.05 -17.07 5.73
CA GLN A 147 12.87 -17.72 4.71
C GLN A 147 12.06 -18.70 3.84
N GLN A 148 11.05 -19.35 4.41
CA GLN A 148 10.11 -20.18 3.65
C GLN A 148 9.24 -19.31 2.74
N TRP A 149 8.76 -18.16 3.22
CA TRP A 149 8.00 -17.21 2.41
C TRP A 149 8.81 -16.65 1.24
N PHE A 150 10.11 -16.39 1.42
CA PHE A 150 11.02 -16.02 0.34
C PHE A 150 10.98 -17.02 -0.83
N GLY A 151 11.08 -18.31 -0.52
CA GLY A 151 10.96 -19.38 -1.51
C GLY A 151 9.56 -19.50 -2.10
N THR A 152 8.52 -19.35 -1.27
CA THR A 152 7.11 -19.42 -1.69
C THR A 152 6.76 -18.32 -2.70
N PHE A 153 7.31 -17.11 -2.51
CA PHE A 153 7.18 -15.98 -3.43
C PHE A 153 8.09 -16.08 -4.65
N ARG A 154 8.88 -17.15 -4.76
CA ARG A 154 9.81 -17.44 -5.88
C ARG A 154 10.82 -16.33 -6.10
N LEU A 155 11.31 -15.74 -5.01
CA LEU A 155 12.33 -14.69 -5.06
C LEU A 155 13.72 -15.26 -5.36
N GLY A 156 13.96 -16.51 -4.93
CA GLY A 156 15.21 -17.23 -5.10
C GLY A 156 15.29 -18.44 -4.16
N ILE A 157 16.51 -18.89 -3.90
CA ILE A 157 16.82 -19.87 -2.85
C ILE A 157 17.54 -19.10 -1.74
N TRP A 158 16.82 -18.86 -0.63
CA TRP A 158 17.32 -18.05 0.48
C TRP A 158 18.77 -18.43 0.86
N PRO A 159 19.69 -17.46 1.04
CA PRO A 159 19.48 -16.00 0.98
C PRO A 159 19.62 -15.38 -0.43
N ASN A 160 19.81 -16.18 -1.46
CA ASN A 160 20.14 -15.72 -2.79
C ASN A 160 18.90 -15.52 -3.66
N TYR A 161 18.80 -14.38 -4.33
CA TYR A 161 17.78 -14.11 -5.34
C TYR A 161 18.10 -14.84 -6.65
N PHE A 162 17.08 -15.16 -7.45
CA PHE A 162 17.30 -15.60 -8.83
C PHE A 162 17.85 -14.45 -9.70
N ASP A 163 18.65 -14.81 -10.70
CA ASP A 163 19.08 -13.87 -11.73
C ASP A 163 17.87 -13.33 -12.51
N GLY A 164 17.85 -12.01 -12.73
CA GLY A 164 16.77 -11.33 -13.46
C GLY A 164 15.41 -11.22 -12.75
N VAL A 165 15.26 -11.69 -11.50
CA VAL A 165 14.00 -11.56 -10.74
C VAL A 165 13.57 -10.09 -10.64
N GLN A 166 12.28 -9.83 -10.88
CA GLN A 166 11.69 -8.48 -10.85
C GLN A 166 11.21 -8.11 -9.46
N PHE A 167 12.10 -8.23 -8.49
CA PHE A 167 11.88 -7.84 -7.09
C PHE A 167 13.09 -7.03 -6.62
N SER A 168 12.84 -5.91 -5.93
CA SER A 168 13.93 -5.04 -5.49
C SER A 168 14.81 -5.77 -4.47
N ARG A 169 16.13 -5.56 -4.59
CA ARG A 169 17.14 -6.11 -3.68
C ARG A 169 17.69 -5.05 -2.72
N ASP A 170 17.18 -3.82 -2.80
CA ASP A 170 17.67 -2.72 -1.98
C ASP A 170 17.41 -2.99 -0.50
N SER A 171 18.45 -2.81 0.31
CA SER A 171 18.43 -2.97 1.76
C SER A 171 17.79 -1.76 2.48
N ALA A 172 16.93 -0.99 1.80
CA ALA A 172 16.49 0.33 2.27
C ALA A 172 15.39 0.31 3.35
N THR A 173 15.22 -0.81 4.03
CA THR A 173 14.42 -0.95 5.27
C THR A 173 15.12 -1.90 6.20
#